data_AF-A0A929KAA1-F1
#
_entry.id   AF-A0A929KAA1-F1
#
_cell.length_a   1.000
_cell.length_b   1.000
_cell.length_c   1.000
_cell.angle_alpha   90.00
_cell.angle_beta   90.00
_cell.angle_gamma   90.00
#
_symmetry.space_group_name_H-M   'P 1'
#
loop_
_entity.id
_entity.type
_entity.pdbx_description
1 polymer ?
#
loop_
_entity_poly.entity_id
_entity_poly.type
_entity_poly.pdbx_seq_one_letter_code
_entity_poly.pdbx_strand_id
1 'polypeptide(L)' 'MRNEMKMRWTVKIWNIPSKSQLNTYYDVRLCTDGSFVCSCPDFQFRGNECRHIKKVKRGLAGEAQKNKLPGVET' A
#
# COMPACT_ATOMS: atom_id res chain seq x y z
N MET A 1 -28.81 10.96 -15.69
CA MET A 1 -27.34 11.13 -15.71
C MET A 1 -26.77 10.13 -14.71
N ARG A 2 -26.04 9.08 -15.17
CA ARG A 2 -25.50 8.06 -14.26
C ARG A 2 -24.29 8.68 -13.55
N ASN A 3 -24.47 9.09 -12.30
CA ASN A 3 -23.36 9.52 -11.46
C ASN A 3 -22.57 8.27 -11.08
N GLU A 4 -21.64 7.86 -11.94
CA GLU A 4 -20.71 6.77 -11.70
C GLU A 4 -19.79 7.17 -10.55
N MET A 5 -20.25 6.96 -9.31
CA MET A 5 -19.38 6.83 -8.15
C MET A 5 -18.49 5.62 -8.42
N LYS A 6 -17.37 5.85 -9.13
CA LYS A 6 -16.32 4.85 -9.34
C LYS A 6 -15.79 4.53 -7.95
N MET A 7 -16.35 3.49 -7.35
CA MET A 7 -15.95 2.95 -6.06
C MET A 7 -14.47 2.62 -6.15
N ARG A 8 -13.62 3.47 -5.56
CA ARG A 8 -12.17 3.26 -5.54
C ARG A 8 -11.85 2.31 -4.41
N TRP A 9 -12.01 1.01 -4.65
CA TRP A 9 -11.63 0.01 -3.67
C TRP A 9 -10.17 -0.41 -3.82
N THR A 10 -9.64 -0.97 -2.74
CA THR A 10 -8.26 -1.48 -2.71
C THR A 10 -8.23 -2.87 -3.32
N VAL A 11 -7.47 -3.05 -4.40
CA VAL A 11 -7.25 -4.32 -5.09
C VAL A 11 -6.24 -5.18 -4.33
N LYS A 12 -5.16 -4.57 -3.84
CA LYS A 12 -4.08 -5.29 -3.17
C LYS A 12 -3.41 -4.45 -2.10
N ILE A 13 -3.01 -5.10 -1.01
CA ILE A 13 -2.35 -4.47 0.14
C ILE A 13 -1.01 -5.16 0.39
N TRP A 14 0.04 -4.37 0.64
CA TRP A 14 1.34 -4.84 1.08
C TRP A 14 1.70 -4.20 2.41
N ASN A 15 2.08 -5.02 3.38
CA ASN A 15 2.65 -4.56 4.65
C ASN A 15 4.17 -4.50 4.54
N ILE A 16 4.74 -3.30 4.58
CA ILE A 16 6.18 -3.09 4.43
C ILE A 16 6.75 -2.64 5.78
N PRO A 17 7.68 -3.40 6.38
CA PRO A 17 8.32 -2.97 7.61
C PRO A 17 9.17 -1.72 7.37
N SER A 18 9.10 -0.80 8.32
CA SER A 18 9.97 0.36 8.39
C SER A 18 11.41 -0.09 8.59
N LYS A 19 12.34 0.54 7.87
CA LYS A 19 13.78 0.27 8.06
C LYS A 19 14.34 0.97 9.30
N SER A 20 13.72 2.08 9.71
CA SER A 20 14.24 2.96 10.76
C SER A 20 13.57 2.75 12.12
N GLN A 21 12.36 2.20 12.12
CA GLN A 21 11.59 1.94 13.34
C GLN A 21 11.30 0.45 13.43
N LEU A 22 11.86 -0.20 14.44
CA LEU A 22 11.55 -1.58 14.76
C LEU A 22 10.06 -1.69 15.10
N ASN A 23 9.40 -2.75 14.62
CA ASN A 23 7.97 -3.02 14.82
C ASN A 23 6.99 -2.02 14.17
N THR A 24 7.44 -1.09 13.32
CA THR A 24 6.55 -0.23 12.53
C THR A 24 6.35 -0.81 11.14
N TYR A 25 5.11 -0.90 10.69
CA TYR A 25 4.75 -1.37 9.36
C TYR A 25 3.92 -0.30 8.63
N TYR A 26 4.12 -0.20 7.31
CA TYR A 26 3.38 0.70 6.45
C TYR A 26 2.58 -0.10 5.42
N ASP A 27 1.30 0.23 5.32
CA ASP A 27 0.44 -0.29 4.26
C ASP A 27 0.71 0.44 2.94
N VAL A 28 0.94 -0.32 1.90
CA VAL A 28 0.85 0.13 0.51
C VAL A 28 -0.37 -0.51 -0.10
N ARG A 29 -1.27 0.28 -0.68
CA ARG A 29 -2.54 -0.13 -1.27
C ARG A 29 -2.51 0.18 -2.76
N LEU A 30 -2.83 -0.80 -3.60
CA LEU A 30 -3.11 -0.59 -5.02
C LEU A 30 -4.62 -0.43 -5.20
N CYS A 31 -5.06 0.70 -5.73
CA CYS A 31 -6.45 0.94 -6.08
C CYS A 31 -6.78 0.36 -7.47
N THR A 32 -8.07 0.17 -7.75
CA THR A 32 -8.58 -0.30 -9.05
C THR A 32 -8.19 0.58 -10.23
N ASP A 33 -8.02 1.87 -9.98
CA ASP A 33 -7.56 2.88 -10.92
C ASP A 33 -6.06 2.74 -11.28
N GLY A 34 -5.32 1.81 -10.67
CA GLY A 34 -3.87 1.66 -10.86
C GLY A 34 -3.03 2.60 -10.00
N SER A 35 -3.69 3.53 -9.30
CA SER A 35 -3.06 4.41 -8.31
C SER A 35 -2.54 3.62 -7.09
N PHE A 36 -1.34 3.98 -6.60
CA PHE A 36 -0.78 3.46 -5.35
C PHE A 36 -0.95 4.46 -4.21
N VAL A 37 -1.36 3.98 -3.04
CA VAL A 37 -1.52 4.78 -1.81
C VAL A 37 -0.65 4.16 -0.73
N CYS A 38 0.10 4.95 0.02
CA CYS A 38 0.89 4.44 1.14
C CYS A 38 0.61 5.20 2.43
N SER A 39 0.47 4.49 3.55
CA SER A 39 0.27 5.09 4.89
C SER A 39 1.55 5.66 5.50
N CYS A 40 2.67 5.72 4.77
CA CYS A 40 3.91 6.26 5.33
C CYS A 40 3.91 7.80 5.33
N PRO A 41 4.57 8.45 6.31
CA PRO A 41 4.59 9.90 6.44
C PRO A 41 5.20 10.60 5.23
N ASP A 42 6.20 9.99 4.58
CA ASP A 42 6.82 10.53 3.36
C ASP A 42 5.82 10.63 2.20
N PHE A 43 4.88 9.67 2.09
CA PHE A 43 3.79 9.74 1.11
C PHE A 43 2.74 10.78 1.51
N GLN A 44 2.37 10.86 2.79
CA GLN A 44 1.42 11.88 3.26
C GLN A 44 1.94 13.31 3.06
N PHE A 45 3.25 13.52 3.19
CA PHE A 45 3.86 14.83 3.01
C PHE A 45 4.12 15.18 1.54
N ARG A 46 4.61 14.23 0.73
CA ARG A 46 4.98 14.49 -0.68
C ARG A 46 3.87 14.20 -1.69
N GLY A 47 2.90 13.35 -1.36
CA GLY A 47 1.76 12.98 -2.21
C GLY A 47 2.04 12.15 -3.47
N ASN A 48 3.29 12.03 -3.92
CA ASN A 48 3.61 11.38 -5.20
C ASN A 48 4.04 9.92 -5.07
N GLU A 49 5.26 9.65 -4.61
CA GLU A 49 5.81 8.30 -4.65
C GLU A 49 6.87 8.10 -3.55
N CYS A 50 6.57 7.25 -2.58
CA CYS A 50 7.48 6.96 -1.49
C CYS A 50 8.37 5.73 -1.80
N ARG A 51 9.41 5.55 -0.98
CA ARG A 51 10.31 4.38 -1.08
C ARG A 51 9.55 3.04 -0.98
N HIS A 52 8.45 2.98 -0.23
CA HIS A 52 7.64 1.77 -0.09
C HIS A 52 6.90 1.43 -1.38
N ILE A 53 6.27 2.41 -2.04
CA ILE A 53 5.64 2.22 -3.34
C ILE A 53 6.68 1.78 -4.38
N LYS A 54 7.85 2.43 -4.43
CA LYS A 54 8.95 2.00 -5.32
C LYS A 54 9.39 0.57 -5.06
N LYS A 55 9.50 0.18 -3.79
CA LYS A 55 9.85 -1.20 -3.39
C LYS A 55 8.77 -2.19 -3.82
N VAL A 56 7.49 -1.84 -3.66
CA VAL A 56 6.35 -2.65 -4.08
C VAL A 56 6.29 -2.75 -5.61
N LYS A 57 6.44 -1.65 -6.35
CA LYS A 57 6.50 -1.66 -7.82
C LYS A 57 7.64 -2.54 -8.33
N ARG A 58 8.82 -2.47 -7.69
CA ARG A 58 9.97 -3.32 -8.05
C ARG A 58 9.78 -4.78 -7.65
N GLY A 59 9.12 -5.05 -6.52
CA GLY A 59 8.79 -6.40 -6.07
C GLY A 59 7.59 -7.01 -6.79
N LEU A 60 6.68 -6.21 -7.35
CA LEU A 60 5.58 -6.65 -8.21
C LEU A 60 6.11 -7.26 -9.52
N ALA A 61 7.30 -6.83 -9.98
CA ALA A 61 8.02 -7.48 -11.07
C ALA A 61 8.64 -8.84 -10.67
N GLY A 62 8.62 -9.19 -9.38
CA GLY A 62 9.22 -10.40 -8.81
C GLY A 62 8.44 -10.91 -7.59
N GLU A 63 7.22 -11.37 -7.85
CA GLU A 63 6.46 -12.31 -7.02
C GLU A 63 5.86 -11.84 -5.68
N ALA A 64 4.59 -12.22 -5.56
CA ALA A 64 3.74 -12.16 -4.38
C ALA A 64 4.28 -13.03 -3.25
N GLN A 65 4.84 -12.47 -2.18
CA GLN A 65 5.17 -13.29 -1.02
C GLN A 65 4.83 -12.64 0.32
N LYS A 66 4.08 -13.44 1.09
CA LYS A 66 3.56 -13.36 2.47
C LYS A 66 2.47 -12.33 2.78
N ASN A 67 1.25 -12.74 2.45
CA ASN A 67 0.09 -12.47 3.29
C ASN A 67 0.42 -12.90 4.74
N LYS A 68 0.66 -11.95 5.64
CA LYS A 68 0.49 -12.17 7.08
C LYS A 68 -0.26 -10.95 7.58
N LEU A 69 -1.56 -11.12 7.75
CA LEU A 69 -2.38 -10.27 8.60
C LEU A 69 -2.14 -10.74 10.04
N PRO A 70 -1.49 -9.97 10.93
CA PRO A 70 -1.73 -10.12 12.35
C PRO A 70 -2.90 -9.22 12.75
N GLY A 71 -3.87 -9.76 13.47
CA GLY A 71 -4.82 -8.97 14.26
C GLY A 71 -6.23 -8.85 13.70
N VAL A 72 -7.02 -9.91 13.82
CA VAL A 72 -8.36 -9.73 14.40
C VAL A 72 -8.39 -10.60 15.65
N GLU A 73 -8.03 -9.99 16.78
CA GLU A 73 -8.23 -10.60 18.09
C GLU A 73 -9.69 -10.27 18.46
N THR A 74 -10.51 -11.31 18.62
CA THR A 74 -11.80 -11.29 19.33
C THR A 74 -11.59 -11.91 20.69
#